data_AF-A0A843C5L2-F1
#
_entry.id   AF-A0A843C5L2-F1
#
_cell.length_a   1.000
_cell.length_b   1.000
_cell.length_c   1.000
_cell.angle_alpha   90.00
_cell.angle_beta   90.00
_cell.angle_gamma   90.00
#
_symmetry.space_group_name_H-M   'P 1'
#
loop_
_entity.id
_entity.type
_entity.pdbx_description
1 polymer ?
#
loop_
_entity_poly.entity_id
_entity_poly.type
_entity_poly.pdbx_seq_one_letter_code
_entity_poly.pdbx_strand_id
1 'polypeptide(L)'
;MSETFSFPGDKIVSIEEYETGYNTFDDGDVVRAATVGEIDLNKETRVASIKHPKMLSIPKIGDVIIGTVAAVMSSMIAVSIDYINGKPTTSKVECVCSTRNLRKKKCSFGK
;
A
#
# COMPACT_ATOMS: atom_id res chain seq x y z
N MET A 1 -13.65 -26.29 9.16
CA MET A 1 -13.90 -24.83 9.19
C MET A 1 -12.64 -24.19 8.67
N SER A 2 -12.66 -23.70 7.43
CA SER A 2 -11.50 -23.03 6.83
C SER A 2 -11.45 -21.62 7.40
N GLU A 3 -10.81 -21.46 8.56
CA GLU A 3 -10.51 -20.17 9.16
C GLU A 3 -9.67 -19.38 8.16
N THR A 4 -10.34 -18.54 7.37
CA THR A 4 -9.69 -17.75 6.31
C THR A 4 -9.09 -16.47 6.90
N PHE A 5 -9.31 -16.22 8.19
CA PHE A 5 -8.92 -15.03 8.91
C PHE A 5 -7.89 -15.38 9.99
N SER A 6 -6.77 -14.67 10.02
CA SER A 6 -5.67 -14.88 10.97
C SER A 6 -5.49 -13.68 11.88
N PHE A 7 -5.10 -13.95 13.12
CA PHE A 7 -4.60 -12.96 14.08
C PHE A 7 -3.07 -12.97 14.13
N PRO A 8 -2.42 -11.86 14.53
CA PRO A 8 -0.98 -11.80 14.69
C PRO A 8 -0.47 -12.90 15.63
N GLY A 9 0.53 -13.66 15.19
CA GLY A 9 1.11 -14.78 15.92
C GLY A 9 0.54 -16.15 15.53
N ASP A 10 -0.60 -16.20 14.83
CA ASP A 10 -1.19 -17.45 14.36
C ASP A 10 -0.25 -18.17 13.38
N LYS A 11 -0.21 -19.50 13.50
CA LYS A 11 0.55 -20.38 12.61
C LYS A 11 -0.22 -20.54 11.30
N ILE A 12 0.39 -20.12 10.20
CA ILE A 12 -0.21 -20.22 8.87
C ILE A 12 0.21 -21.53 8.22
N VAL A 13 1.53 -21.72 8.05
CA VAL A 13 2.09 -22.84 7.27
C VAL A 13 3.54 -23.10 7.67
N SER A 14 4.07 -24.27 7.32
CA SER A 14 5.50 -24.58 7.51
C SER A 14 6.35 -23.86 6.46
N ILE A 15 7.55 -23.43 6.86
CA ILE A 15 8.51 -22.78 5.98
C ILE A 15 8.95 -23.67 4.81
N GLU A 16 8.92 -24.99 5.00
CA GLU A 16 9.29 -25.97 3.96
C GLU A 16 8.28 -26.02 2.80
N GLU A 17 7.04 -25.60 3.04
CA GLU A 17 5.97 -25.63 2.04
C GLU A 17 5.82 -24.27 1.31
N TYR A 18 5.93 -23.16 2.05
CA TYR A 18 5.71 -21.82 1.53
C TYR A 18 6.73 -20.81 2.10
N GLU A 19 7.16 -19.89 1.24
CA GLU A 19 7.97 -18.74 1.61
C GLU A 19 7.12 -17.63 2.25
N THR A 20 7.81 -16.76 3.00
CA THR A 20 7.20 -15.57 3.61
C THR A 20 6.86 -14.51 2.57
N GLY A 21 5.64 -13.98 2.66
CA GLY A 21 5.14 -12.91 1.82
C GLY A 21 4.77 -11.66 2.62
N TYR A 22 3.82 -10.90 2.10
CA TYR A 22 3.38 -9.66 2.74
C TYR A 22 2.63 -9.94 4.04
N ASN A 23 2.95 -9.19 5.09
CA ASN A 23 2.33 -9.28 6.42
C ASN A 23 2.46 -10.66 7.10
N THR A 24 3.49 -11.42 6.74
CA THR A 24 3.90 -12.66 7.41
C THR A 24 5.35 -12.56 7.83
N PHE A 25 5.75 -13.31 8.85
CA PHE A 25 7.14 -13.42 9.26
C PHE A 25 7.51 -14.87 9.54
N ASP A 26 8.80 -15.16 9.48
CA ASP A 26 9.36 -16.48 9.78
C ASP A 26 9.91 -16.50 11.21
N ASP A 27 9.57 -17.55 11.94
CA ASP A 27 10.01 -17.85 13.31
C ASP A 27 11.10 -18.96 13.35
N GLY A 28 11.57 -19.42 12.17
CA GLY A 28 12.62 -20.43 11.99
C GLY A 28 12.11 -21.87 11.82
N ASP A 29 10.80 -22.08 11.84
CA ASP A 29 10.13 -23.39 11.64
C ASP A 29 8.79 -23.20 10.93
N VAL A 30 8.07 -22.13 11.28
CA VAL A 30 6.73 -21.84 10.79
C VAL A 30 6.60 -20.39 10.34
N VAL A 31 5.85 -20.20 9.25
CA VAL A 31 5.41 -18.88 8.81
C VAL A 31 4.22 -18.46 9.67
N ARG A 32 4.38 -17.33 10.36
CA ARG A 32 3.38 -16.75 11.25
C ARG A 32 2.78 -15.48 10.68
N ALA A 33 1.56 -15.20 11.12
CA ALA A 33 0.86 -13.97 10.81
C ALA A 33 1.50 -12.77 11.52
N ALA A 34 1.86 -11.71 10.77
CA ALA A 34 2.33 -10.46 11.36
C ALA A 34 1.17 -9.48 11.63
N THR A 35 0.04 -9.63 10.94
CA THR A 35 -1.11 -8.72 11.03
C THR A 35 -2.43 -9.47 11.02
N VAL A 36 -3.51 -8.75 11.35
CA VAL A 36 -4.88 -9.26 11.24
C VAL A 36 -5.35 -9.19 9.78
N GLY A 37 -5.82 -10.30 9.22
CA GLY A 37 -6.36 -10.27 7.86
C GLY A 37 -6.69 -11.64 7.29
N GLU A 38 -6.95 -11.66 5.99
CA GLU A 38 -7.30 -12.88 5.26
C GLU A 38 -6.04 -13.59 4.76
N ILE A 39 -5.98 -14.91 4.94
CA ILE A 39 -4.83 -15.73 4.53
C ILE A 39 -4.90 -15.95 3.01
N ASP A 40 -3.87 -15.51 2.29
CA ASP A 40 -3.71 -15.67 0.84
C ASP A 40 -2.51 -16.56 0.56
N LEU A 41 -2.77 -17.82 0.20
CA LEU A 41 -1.74 -18.80 -0.16
C LEU A 41 -1.67 -18.92 -1.68
N ASN A 42 -0.61 -18.36 -2.28
CA ASN A 42 -0.40 -18.51 -3.71
C ASN A 42 0.33 -19.84 -4.00
N LYS A 43 -0.37 -20.78 -4.64
CA LYS A 43 0.16 -22.12 -4.98
C LYS A 43 1.21 -22.10 -6.08
N GLU A 44 1.19 -21.10 -6.97
CA GLU A 44 2.13 -21.00 -8.08
C GLU A 44 3.50 -20.54 -7.59
N THR A 45 3.53 -19.47 -6.79
CA THR A 45 4.76 -18.91 -6.24
C THR A 45 5.16 -19.51 -4.91
N ARG A 46 4.29 -20.33 -4.29
CA ARG A 46 4.43 -20.85 -2.93
C ARG A 46 4.72 -19.76 -1.91
N VAL A 47 4.01 -18.63 -2.02
CA VAL A 47 4.15 -17.51 -1.08
C VAL A 47 2.91 -17.43 -0.20
N ALA A 48 3.12 -17.38 1.11
CA ALA A 48 2.06 -17.13 2.09
C ALA A 48 2.00 -15.64 2.42
N SER A 49 0.88 -14.99 2.15
CA SER A 49 0.66 -13.58 2.47
C SER A 49 -0.62 -13.38 3.25
N ILE A 50 -0.72 -12.30 4.02
CA ILE A 50 -1.97 -11.88 4.66
C ILE A 50 -2.46 -10.61 4.00
N LYS A 51 -3.67 -10.68 3.44
CA LYS A 51 -4.41 -9.53 2.93
C LYS A 51 -5.05 -8.79 4.09
N HIS A 52 -4.42 -7.68 4.48
CA HIS A 52 -5.04 -6.78 5.44
C HIS A 52 -6.20 -6.03 4.77
N PRO A 53 -7.41 -5.99 5.37
CA PRO A 53 -8.55 -5.23 4.82
C PRO A 53 -8.28 -3.75 4.55
N LYS A 54 -7.24 -3.16 5.15
CA LYS A 54 -6.85 -1.76 4.92
C LYS A 54 -5.48 -1.69 4.24
N MET A 55 -5.43 -2.01 2.95
CA MET A 55 -4.23 -1.73 2.15
C MET A 55 -4.05 -0.21 2.01
N LEU A 56 -2.86 0.27 2.37
CA LEU A 56 -2.45 1.63 2.05
C LEU A 56 -2.52 1.79 0.53
N SER A 57 -3.35 2.75 0.07
CA SER A 57 -3.40 3.09 -1.34
C SER A 57 -2.18 3.95 -1.65
N ILE A 58 -1.13 3.29 -2.13
CA ILE A 58 0.09 3.93 -2.63
C ILE A 58 -0.11 4.19 -4.13
N PRO A 59 0.02 5.43 -4.61
CA PRO A 59 -0.16 5.75 -6.02
C PRO A 59 0.95 5.12 -6.85
N LYS A 60 0.61 4.57 -8.03
CA LYS A 60 1.57 4.05 -8.99
C LYS A 60 1.79 5.04 -10.13
N ILE A 61 2.86 4.82 -10.89
CA ILE A 61 3.16 5.63 -12.08
C ILE A 61 2.00 5.50 -13.08
N GLY A 62 1.39 6.63 -13.43
CA GLY A 62 0.24 6.69 -14.36
C GLY A 62 -1.11 6.91 -13.67
N ASP A 63 -1.19 6.82 -12.34
CA ASP A 63 -2.41 7.12 -11.60
C ASP A 63 -2.70 8.63 -11.55
N VAL A 64 -3.99 8.99 -11.54
CA VAL A 64 -4.43 10.37 -11.36
C VAL A 64 -4.74 10.61 -9.89
N ILE A 65 -3.98 11.52 -9.29
CA ILE A 65 -4.13 11.93 -7.90
C ILE A 65 -4.83 13.29 -7.83
N ILE A 66 -5.70 13.43 -6.84
CA ILE A 66 -6.33 14.71 -6.48
C ILE A 66 -5.93 15.00 -5.04
N GLY A 67 -5.45 16.21 -4.80
CA GLY A 67 -4.92 16.58 -3.52
C GLY A 67 -4.87 18.08 -3.32
N THR A 68 -4.72 18.47 -2.06
CA THR A 68 -4.66 19.86 -1.64
C THR A 68 -3.22 20.32 -1.48
N VAL A 69 -2.89 21.52 -1.98
CA VAL A 69 -1.55 22.09 -1.82
C VAL A 69 -1.29 22.37 -0.34
N ALA A 70 -0.32 21.66 0.23
CA ALA A 70 0.06 21.81 1.63
C ALA A 70 1.10 22.92 1.82
N ALA A 71 2.08 23.03 0.90
CA ALA A 71 3.08 24.08 0.94
C ALA A 71 3.63 24.40 -0.45
N VAL A 72 4.00 25.66 -0.65
CA VAL A 72 4.67 26.13 -1.88
C VAL A 72 6.04 26.66 -1.51
N MET A 73 7.08 26.10 -2.12
CA MET A 73 8.46 26.56 -2.04
C MET A 73 8.90 27.13 -3.40
N SER A 74 10.05 27.80 -3.44
CA SER A 74 10.53 28.50 -4.65
C SER A 74 10.68 27.60 -5.89
N SER A 75 10.98 26.31 -5.71
CA SER A 75 11.22 25.36 -6.80
C SER A 75 10.36 24.08 -6.72
N MET A 76 9.53 23.95 -5.68
CA MET A 76 8.78 22.74 -5.37
C MET A 76 7.43 23.07 -4.74
N ILE A 77 6.43 22.23 -4.98
CA ILE A 77 5.09 22.31 -4.39
C ILE A 77 4.84 20.99 -3.68
N ALA A 78 4.52 21.04 -2.39
CA ALA A 78 4.05 19.89 -1.63
C ALA A 78 2.53 19.82 -1.70
N VAL A 79 1.98 18.67 -2.07
CA VAL A 79 0.54 18.43 -2.17
C VAL A 79 0.20 17.20 -1.33
N SER A 80 -0.77 17.36 -0.43
CA SER A 80 -1.37 16.25 0.33
C SER A 80 -2.34 15.50 -0.56
N ILE A 81 -2.18 14.18 -0.70
CA ILE A 81 -3.05 13.37 -1.56
C ILE A 81 -4.32 13.00 -0.81
N ASP A 82 -5.47 13.41 -1.35
CA ASP A 82 -6.80 13.12 -0.77
C ASP A 82 -7.47 11.96 -1.51
N TYR A 83 -7.29 11.88 -2.83
CA TYR A 83 -7.88 10.85 -3.69
C TYR A 83 -6.88 10.29 -4.70
N ILE A 84 -7.00 8.98 -4.96
CA ILE A 84 -6.26 8.27 -6.01
C ILE A 84 -7.29 7.58 -6.91
N ASN A 85 -7.32 7.91 -8.20
CA ASN A 85 -8.29 7.39 -9.18
C ASN A 85 -9.76 7.47 -8.69
N GLY A 86 -10.12 8.55 -7.98
CA GLY A 86 -11.46 8.77 -7.44
C GLY A 86 -11.77 8.02 -6.13
N LYS A 87 -10.84 7.21 -5.60
CA LYS A 87 -10.99 6.56 -4.29
C LYS A 87 -10.35 7.41 -3.20
N PRO A 88 -11.05 7.70 -2.09
CA PRO A 88 -10.47 8.44 -0.98
C PRO A 88 -9.34 7.62 -0.36
N THR A 89 -8.18 8.23 -0.19
CA THR A 89 -7.04 7.59 0.45
C THR A 89 -6.97 8.00 1.91
N THR A 90 -6.74 7.03 2.82
CA THR A 90 -6.37 7.35 4.21
C THR A 90 -4.86 7.45 4.39
N SER A 91 -4.11 7.19 3.32
CA SER A 91 -2.65 7.27 3.31
C SER A 91 -2.28 8.75 3.42
N LYS A 92 -1.64 9.17 4.53
CA LYS A 92 -1.08 10.53 4.70
C LYS A 92 0.17 10.72 3.84
N VAL A 93 0.03 10.47 2.55
CA VAL A 93 1.12 10.52 1.58
C VAL A 93 1.10 11.91 0.97
N GLU A 94 2.26 12.56 1.01
CA GLU A 94 2.50 13.84 0.37
C GLU A 94 3.28 13.60 -0.91
N CYS A 95 2.97 14.37 -1.96
CA CYS A 95 3.77 14.41 -3.17
C CYS A 95 4.48 15.75 -3.30
N VAL A 96 5.71 15.72 -3.80
CA VAL A 96 6.51 16.91 -4.06
C VAL A 96 6.66 17.07 -5.57
N CYS A 97 6.09 18.15 -6.11
CA CYS A 97 6.12 18.48 -7.52
C CYS A 97 7.12 19.61 -7.77
N SER A 98 8.13 19.40 -8.61
CA SER A 98 9.03 20.50 -9.01
C SER A 98 8.33 21.46 -9.97
N THR A 99 8.48 22.76 -9.72
CA THR A 99 7.92 23.84 -10.55
C THR A 99 8.45 23.83 -11.98
N ARG A 100 9.62 23.22 -12.22
CA ARG A 100 10.20 23.03 -13.56
C ARG A 100 9.32 22.12 -14.45
N ASN A 101 8.60 21.16 -13.85
CA ASN A 101 7.79 20.18 -14.58
C ASN A 101 6.32 20.59 -14.77
N LEU A 102 5.85 21.69 -14.16
CA LEU A 102 4.44 22.14 -14.28
C LEU A 102 4.05 22.65 -15.68
N ARG A 103 5.02 22.91 -16.56
CA ARG A 103 4.78 23.57 -17.85
C ARG A 103 4.14 22.67 -18.93
N LYS A 104 3.94 21.37 -18.68
CA LYS A 104 3.31 20.47 -19.66
C LYS A 104 2.22 19.59 -19.03
N LYS A 105 0.98 19.91 -19.41
CA LYS A 105 -0.27 19.12 -19.36
C LYS A 105 -1.04 19.12 -18.02
N LYS A 106 -2.09 19.95 -17.98
CA LYS A 106 -3.31 19.85 -17.13
C LYS A 106 -3.15 19.98 -15.60
N CYS A 107 -2.45 21.00 -15.10
CA CYS A 107 -2.64 21.44 -13.71
C CYS A 107 -3.68 22.58 -13.70
N SER A 108 -4.91 22.30 -13.27
CA SER A 108 -5.93 23.34 -13.03
C SER A 108 -6.02 23.60 -11.54
N PHE A 109 -5.61 24.78 -11.09
CA PHE A 109 -5.85 25.24 -9.73
C PHE A 109 -7.22 25.94 -9.71
N GLY A 110 -8.22 25.30 -9.11
CA GLY A 110 -9.49 25.93 -8.79
C GLY A 110 -9.29 26.94 -7.66
N LYS A 111 -9.89 28.11 -7.81
CA LYS A 111 -9.80 29.23 -6.87
C LYS A 111 -10.85 29.09 -5.77
#